data_AF-E9IY22-F1
#
_entry.id   AF-E9IY22-F1
#
_cell.length_a   1.000
_cell.length_b   1.000
_cell.length_c   1.000
_cell.angle_alpha   90.00
_cell.angle_beta   90.00
_cell.angle_gamma   90.00
#
_symmetry.space_group_name_H-M   'P 1'
#
loop_
_entity.id
_entity.type
_entity.pdbx_description
1 polymer ?
#
loop_
_entity_poly.entity_id
_entity_poly.type
_entity_poly.pdbx_seq_one_letter_code
_entity_poly.pdbx_strand_id
1 'polypeptide(L)'
;MNLIAPLVAIGTRCAFGRECRGGECVSVSESPELIDKQKGNWSEWKEGSCSSGCLQKSKGARVRRRFCENRNRGIARDCKGLYYDVLLCKDEKLCKKRRRTIDEFATMKCGLFGEKLSKLDGTMKGLQAIHEADRPWMACAIFCQRKDIAAYYAPRVELNDLGLDPYFPDGTWCHTEEGQDYFCRQHHCLPESFRTGKKLSVYRYENENEELGPQNAHNRFKIADQFIKYLTLGPDGLPLLTSVSYGIASPFSEDEWIDKDYIELPLSVSELS
;
A
#
# COMPACT_ATOMS: atom_id res chain seq x y z
N MET A 1 -42.44 45.84 -24.66
CA MET A 1 -42.01 44.44 -24.83
C MET A 1 -40.52 44.44 -25.08
N ASN A 2 -39.72 44.23 -24.03
CA ASN A 2 -38.26 44.14 -24.16
C ASN A 2 -37.90 42.68 -24.43
N LEU A 3 -37.41 42.40 -25.64
CA LEU A 3 -36.85 41.10 -26.02
C LEU A 3 -35.55 40.90 -25.24
N ILE A 4 -35.59 40.01 -24.24
CA ILE A 4 -34.39 39.51 -23.56
C ILE A 4 -33.70 38.58 -24.55
N ALA A 5 -32.54 38.98 -25.08
CA ALA A 5 -31.70 38.09 -25.86
C ALA A 5 -31.18 36.96 -24.95
N PRO A 6 -31.30 35.67 -25.34
CA PRO A 6 -30.82 34.59 -24.51
C PRO A 6 -29.28 34.63 -24.43
N LEU A 7 -28.76 34.73 -23.20
CA LEU A 7 -27.35 34.52 -22.91
C LEU A 7 -26.99 33.08 -23.24
N VAL A 8 -26.22 32.85 -24.32
CA VAL A 8 -25.73 31.53 -24.67
C VAL A 8 -24.67 31.11 -23.65
N ALA A 9 -24.92 30.02 -22.93
CA ALA A 9 -24.03 29.51 -21.89
C ALA A 9 -22.68 29.04 -22.47
N ILE A 10 -21.63 29.18 -21.67
CA ILE A 10 -20.27 28.71 -21.99
C ILE A 10 -20.31 27.20 -22.24
N GLY A 11 -19.72 26.75 -23.36
CA GLY A 11 -19.69 25.34 -23.76
C GLY A 11 -20.85 24.92 -24.69
N THR A 12 -21.77 25.82 -25.03
CA THR A 12 -22.80 25.53 -26.03
C THR A 12 -22.16 25.38 -27.41
N ARG A 13 -22.42 24.25 -28.09
CA ARG A 13 -21.88 23.97 -29.42
C ARG A 13 -22.49 24.91 -30.44
N CYS A 14 -21.67 25.75 -31.06
CA CYS A 14 -22.12 26.76 -32.03
C CYS A 14 -21.82 26.37 -33.49
N ALA A 15 -20.81 25.52 -33.74
CA ALA A 15 -20.52 24.94 -35.04
C ALA A 15 -19.74 23.61 -34.89
N PHE A 16 -19.50 22.89 -36.00
CA PHE A 16 -18.70 21.67 -35.97
C PHE A 16 -17.28 21.97 -35.48
N GLY A 17 -16.89 21.40 -34.33
CA GLY A 17 -15.61 21.66 -33.67
C GLY A 17 -15.48 23.04 -33.03
N ARG A 18 -16.58 23.74 -32.73
CA ARG A 18 -16.58 25.08 -32.11
C ARG A 18 -17.60 25.20 -30.97
N GLU A 19 -17.28 25.98 -29.95
CA GLU A 19 -18.14 26.27 -28.79
C GLU A 19 -18.21 27.76 -28.45
N CYS A 20 -19.30 28.18 -27.81
CA CYS A 20 -19.44 29.53 -27.31
C CYS A 20 -18.64 29.75 -26.02
N ARG A 21 -17.75 30.75 -26.02
CA ARG A 21 -17.07 31.28 -24.83
C ARG A 21 -17.18 32.81 -24.84
N GLY A 22 -17.72 33.39 -23.77
CA GLY A 22 -17.81 34.86 -23.64
C GLY A 22 -18.63 35.56 -24.72
N GLY A 23 -19.60 34.87 -25.34
CA GLY A 23 -20.41 35.41 -26.45
C GLY A 23 -19.83 35.19 -27.85
N GLU A 24 -18.62 34.62 -27.97
CA GLU A 24 -17.98 34.33 -29.26
C GLU A 24 -17.90 32.82 -29.54
N CYS A 25 -18.08 32.43 -30.81
CA CYS A 25 -17.99 31.04 -31.26
C CYS A 25 -16.54 30.69 -31.61
N VAL A 26 -15.81 30.11 -30.66
CA VAL A 26 -14.40 29.80 -30.78
C VAL A 26 -14.19 28.32 -31.15
N SER A 27 -13.14 28.03 -31.93
CA SER A 27 -12.76 26.63 -32.18
C SER A 27 -12.40 25.93 -30.89
N VAL A 28 -12.98 24.74 -30.68
CA VAL A 28 -12.54 23.81 -29.63
C VAL A 28 -11.15 23.37 -30.07
N SER A 29 -10.12 24.03 -29.55
CA SER A 29 -8.75 23.60 -29.73
C SER A 29 -8.55 22.32 -28.92
N GLU A 30 -9.03 21.20 -29.44
CA GLU A 30 -8.42 19.91 -29.14
C GLU A 30 -7.06 19.97 -29.82
N SER A 31 -6.06 20.46 -29.09
CA SER A 31 -4.67 20.24 -29.43
C SER A 31 -4.22 19.00 -28.66
N PRO A 32 -4.12 17.82 -29.31
CA PRO A 32 -3.44 16.66 -28.75
C PRO A 32 -2.01 17.00 -28.30
N GLU A 33 -1.41 18.07 -28.84
CA GLU A 33 -0.05 18.48 -28.53
C GLU A 33 0.12 19.08 -27.13
N LEU A 34 -0.96 19.49 -26.44
CA LEU A 34 -0.88 19.90 -25.04
C LEU A 34 -1.05 18.73 -24.07
N ILE A 35 -1.71 17.65 -24.51
CA ILE A 35 -1.89 16.42 -23.71
C ILE A 35 -0.61 15.56 -23.77
N ASP A 36 0.11 15.58 -24.88
CA ASP A 36 1.33 14.77 -25.05
C ASP A 36 2.61 15.42 -24.46
N LYS A 37 2.58 16.73 -24.14
CA LYS A 37 3.74 17.47 -23.57
C LYS A 37 3.89 17.35 -22.05
N GLN A 38 2.97 16.69 -21.35
CA GLN A 38 3.03 16.49 -19.90
C GLN A 38 3.25 15.03 -19.47
N LYS A 39 3.47 14.11 -20.41
CA LYS A 39 3.72 12.72 -20.04
C LYS A 39 5.12 12.59 -19.42
N GLY A 40 5.15 12.33 -18.12
CA GLY A 40 6.38 12.08 -17.38
C GLY A 40 7.09 10.83 -17.87
N ASN A 41 8.42 10.87 -17.87
CA ASN A 41 9.25 9.71 -18.09
C ASN A 41 9.88 9.27 -16.77
N TRP A 42 10.04 7.96 -16.60
CA TRP A 42 10.77 7.43 -15.47
C TRP A 42 12.26 7.75 -15.57
N SER A 43 12.84 8.25 -14.48
CA SER A 43 14.29 8.31 -14.33
C SER A 43 14.90 6.90 -14.36
N GLU A 44 16.22 6.83 -14.53
CA GLU A 44 16.95 5.60 -14.26
C GLU A 44 16.72 5.15 -12.81
N TRP A 45 16.77 3.83 -12.61
CA TRP A 45 16.70 3.24 -11.28
C TRP A 45 17.97 3.56 -10.49
N LYS A 46 17.79 4.19 -9.34
CA LYS A 46 18.85 4.37 -8.34
C LYS A 46 18.77 3.22 -7.36
N GLU A 47 19.80 2.36 -7.36
CA GLU A 47 19.89 1.20 -6.48
C GLU A 47 20.63 1.55 -5.18
N GLY A 48 20.13 1.06 -4.06
CA GLY A 48 20.77 1.14 -2.76
C GLY A 48 21.72 -0.03 -2.48
N SER A 49 22.34 0.01 -1.31
CA SER A 49 23.20 -1.08 -0.82
C SER A 49 22.41 -2.33 -0.46
N CYS A 50 23.05 -3.50 -0.57
CA CYS A 50 22.50 -4.77 -0.10
C CYS A 50 22.44 -4.80 1.42
N SER A 51 21.31 -5.23 1.96
CA SER A 51 21.03 -5.42 3.39
C SER A 51 20.49 -6.83 3.62
N SER A 52 20.70 -7.41 4.80
CA SER A 52 20.22 -8.76 5.11
C SER A 52 19.94 -8.92 6.60
N GLY A 53 18.89 -9.69 6.92
CA GLY A 53 18.62 -10.16 8.28
C GLY A 53 19.52 -11.31 8.74
N CYS A 54 20.37 -11.86 7.86
CA CYS A 54 21.23 -13.01 8.12
C CYS A 54 20.48 -14.22 8.68
N LEU A 55 19.32 -14.52 8.07
CA LEU A 55 18.47 -15.66 8.41
C LEU A 55 18.84 -16.89 7.57
N GLN A 56 18.57 -18.08 8.09
CA GLN A 56 18.81 -19.33 7.39
C GLN A 56 18.03 -19.38 6.07
N LYS A 57 18.64 -19.98 5.02
CA LYS A 57 18.12 -20.09 3.64
C LYS A 57 17.77 -18.77 2.94
N SER A 58 17.87 -17.65 3.65
CA SER A 58 17.45 -16.33 3.19
C SER A 58 18.55 -15.65 2.38
N LYS A 59 18.16 -14.64 1.62
CA LYS A 59 19.05 -13.78 0.81
C LYS A 59 19.07 -12.38 1.39
N GLY A 60 19.96 -11.54 0.88
CA GLY A 60 19.87 -10.10 1.09
C GLY A 60 18.85 -9.46 0.15
N ALA A 61 18.48 -8.24 0.48
CA ALA A 61 17.68 -7.37 -0.36
C ALA A 61 18.29 -5.98 -0.47
N ARG A 62 18.09 -5.35 -1.63
CA ARG A 62 18.43 -3.95 -1.90
C ARG A 62 17.24 -3.25 -2.52
N VAL A 63 17.01 -2.04 -2.05
CA VAL A 63 15.95 -1.16 -2.55
C VAL A 63 16.44 -0.44 -3.80
N ARG A 64 15.57 -0.27 -4.80
CA ARG A 64 15.80 0.66 -5.90
C ARG A 64 14.62 1.61 -6.07
N ARG A 65 14.90 2.85 -6.43
CA ARG A 65 13.90 3.91 -6.62
C ARG A 65 14.13 4.65 -7.92
N ARG A 66 13.06 5.11 -8.53
CA ARG A 66 13.08 6.00 -9.70
C ARG A 66 12.05 7.11 -9.50
N PHE A 67 12.23 8.21 -10.22
CA PHE A 67 11.40 9.40 -10.07
C PHE A 67 10.71 9.73 -11.40
N CYS A 68 9.50 10.29 -11.32
CA CYS A 68 8.77 10.69 -12.52
C CYS A 68 9.22 12.11 -12.92
N GLU A 69 9.96 12.21 -14.01
CA GLU A 69 10.59 13.45 -14.48
C GLU A 69 9.94 13.94 -15.78
N ASN A 70 9.73 15.26 -15.91
CA ASN A 70 9.42 15.89 -17.19
C ASN A 70 10.71 16.37 -17.89
N ARG A 71 10.64 16.69 -19.19
CA ARG A 71 11.72 17.23 -20.03
C ARG A 71 12.43 18.47 -19.43
N ASN A 72 11.76 19.19 -18.54
CA ASN A 72 12.28 20.34 -17.79
C ASN A 72 12.70 20.03 -16.34
N ARG A 73 12.91 18.76 -15.96
CA ARG A 73 13.22 18.29 -14.59
C ARG A 73 12.21 18.69 -13.49
N GLY A 74 10.99 19.08 -13.89
CA GLY A 74 9.85 19.22 -12.98
C GLY A 74 9.22 17.87 -12.64
N ILE A 75 8.49 17.80 -11.53
CA ILE A 75 7.71 16.62 -11.12
C ILE A 75 6.56 16.43 -12.12
N ALA A 76 6.63 15.38 -12.93
CA ALA A 76 5.51 14.97 -13.78
C ALA A 76 4.54 14.08 -12.99
N ARG A 77 3.24 14.14 -13.31
CA ARG A 77 2.18 13.46 -12.53
C ARG A 77 1.65 12.16 -13.15
N ASP A 78 2.15 11.72 -14.32
CA ASP A 78 1.52 10.64 -15.11
C ASP A 78 2.45 9.49 -15.53
N CYS A 79 3.43 9.12 -14.70
CA CYS A 79 4.26 7.95 -15.00
C CYS A 79 3.55 6.65 -14.61
N LYS A 80 3.33 5.76 -15.58
CA LYS A 80 2.74 4.44 -15.34
C LYS A 80 3.77 3.45 -14.78
N GLY A 81 3.42 2.74 -13.71
CA GLY A 81 4.24 1.70 -13.08
C GLY A 81 4.87 2.14 -11.75
N LEU A 82 5.65 1.25 -11.14
CA LEU A 82 6.10 1.45 -9.77
C LEU A 82 7.34 2.35 -9.67
N TYR A 83 7.37 3.27 -8.72
CA TYR A 83 8.53 4.13 -8.42
C TYR A 83 9.54 3.45 -7.48
N TYR A 84 9.13 2.36 -6.84
CA TYR A 84 9.87 1.63 -5.80
C TYR A 84 9.91 0.14 -6.14
N ASP A 85 11.06 -0.49 -5.92
CA ASP A 85 11.20 -1.93 -6.06
C ASP A 85 12.28 -2.48 -5.11
N VAL A 86 12.19 -3.78 -4.81
CA VAL A 86 13.13 -4.51 -3.96
C VAL A 86 13.72 -5.66 -4.77
N LEU A 87 15.04 -5.69 -4.88
CA LEU A 87 15.79 -6.74 -5.56
C LEU A 87 16.52 -7.62 -4.56
N LEU A 88 16.56 -8.92 -4.82
CA LEU A 88 17.38 -9.84 -4.04
C LEU A 88 18.86 -9.67 -4.38
N CYS A 89 19.71 -9.89 -3.39
CA CYS A 89 21.16 -9.83 -3.53
C CYS A 89 21.84 -10.91 -2.68
N LYS A 90 23.07 -11.23 -3.08
CA LYS A 90 23.97 -12.14 -2.37
C LYS A 90 24.49 -11.48 -1.09
N ASP A 91 24.28 -12.12 0.05
CA ASP A 91 24.57 -11.58 1.37
C ASP A 91 25.68 -12.34 2.14
N GLU A 92 26.38 -13.27 1.49
CA GLU A 92 27.41 -14.10 2.12
C GLU A 92 28.55 -13.25 2.70
N LYS A 93 28.87 -12.12 2.06
CA LYS A 93 29.87 -11.17 2.56
C LYS A 93 29.38 -10.30 3.72
N LEU A 94 28.06 -10.13 3.85
CA LEU A 94 27.42 -9.36 4.93
C LEU A 94 27.27 -10.24 6.19
N CYS A 95 26.84 -11.48 5.99
CA CYS A 95 26.51 -12.43 7.04
C CYS A 95 27.70 -13.32 7.40
N LYS A 96 28.67 -12.76 8.13
CA LYS A 96 29.89 -13.47 8.57
C LYS A 96 29.68 -14.39 9.77
N LYS A 97 28.62 -14.15 10.55
CA LYS A 97 28.28 -14.93 11.75
C LYS A 97 27.31 -16.06 11.39
N ARG A 98 27.13 -17.00 12.32
CA ARG A 98 26.10 -18.04 12.21
C ARG A 98 24.73 -17.40 11.95
N ARG A 99 24.05 -17.89 10.92
CA ARG A 99 22.70 -17.46 10.56
C ARG A 99 21.68 -17.93 11.58
N ARG A 100 20.79 -17.02 11.97
CA ARG A 100 19.69 -17.27 12.91
C ARG A 100 18.55 -18.02 12.21
N THR A 101 17.83 -18.87 12.94
CA THR A 101 16.60 -19.46 12.39
C THR A 101 15.50 -18.40 12.27
N ILE A 102 14.47 -18.69 11.48
CA ILE A 102 13.34 -17.77 11.32
C ILE A 102 12.58 -17.64 12.65
N ASP A 103 12.34 -18.75 13.35
CA ASP A 103 11.64 -18.76 14.64
C ASP A 103 12.40 -17.98 15.74
N GLU A 104 13.73 -18.08 15.78
CA GLU A 104 14.55 -17.31 16.71
C GLU A 104 14.43 -15.80 16.43
N PHE A 105 14.35 -15.40 15.15
CA PHE A 105 14.15 -14.00 14.78
C PHE A 105 12.75 -13.52 15.15
N ALA A 106 11.72 -14.31 14.82
CA ALA A 106 10.34 -14.03 15.18
C ALA A 106 10.16 -13.89 16.69
N THR A 107 10.70 -14.82 17.47
CA THR A 107 10.65 -14.81 18.94
C THR A 107 11.30 -13.57 19.53
N MET A 108 12.49 -13.18 19.03
CA MET A 108 13.14 -11.94 19.45
C MET A 108 12.25 -10.72 19.16
N LYS A 109 11.63 -10.65 17.98
CA LYS A 109 10.76 -9.53 17.60
C LYS A 109 9.49 -9.51 18.44
N CYS A 110 8.90 -10.67 18.76
CA CYS A 110 7.75 -10.76 19.67
C CYS A 110 8.08 -10.27 21.09
N GLY A 111 9.29 -10.51 21.60
CA GLY A 111 9.76 -9.90 22.84
C GLY A 111 9.70 -8.36 22.79
N LEU A 112 10.26 -7.77 21.74
CA LEU A 112 10.23 -6.31 21.54
C LEU A 112 8.80 -5.76 21.36
N PHE A 113 7.94 -6.50 20.67
CA PHE A 113 6.56 -6.11 20.47
C PHE A 113 5.74 -6.21 21.76
N GLY A 114 6.00 -7.23 22.59
CA GLY A 114 5.35 -7.41 23.89
C GLY A 114 5.67 -6.31 24.91
N GLU A 115 6.83 -5.66 24.80
CA GLU A 115 7.16 -4.47 25.59
C GLU A 115 6.29 -3.26 25.23
N LYS A 116 5.77 -3.20 23.99
CA LYS A 116 4.94 -2.10 23.49
C LYS A 116 3.45 -2.41 23.53
N LEU A 117 3.10 -3.68 23.32
CA LEU A 117 1.72 -4.16 23.21
C LEU A 117 1.43 -5.15 24.33
N SER A 118 0.76 -4.68 25.37
CA SER A 118 0.48 -5.47 26.58
C SER A 118 -0.33 -6.75 26.33
N LYS A 119 -1.12 -6.79 25.24
CA LYS A 119 -1.91 -7.94 24.80
C LYS A 119 -1.08 -9.12 24.29
N LEU A 120 0.17 -8.87 23.88
CA LEU A 120 1.07 -9.91 23.38
C LEU A 120 1.84 -10.54 24.53
N ASP A 121 2.09 -11.84 24.40
CA ASP A 121 3.02 -12.56 25.25
C ASP A 121 4.41 -12.56 24.61
N GLY A 122 5.23 -11.57 24.99
CA GLY A 122 6.61 -11.43 24.51
C GLY A 122 7.57 -12.50 25.02
N THR A 123 7.13 -13.37 25.95
CA THR A 123 7.96 -14.49 26.43
C THR A 123 7.78 -15.75 25.58
N MET A 124 6.69 -15.79 24.80
CA MET A 124 6.34 -16.92 23.97
C MET A 124 7.04 -16.85 22.61
N LYS A 125 7.14 -18.01 21.96
CA LYS A 125 7.78 -18.11 20.64
C LYS A 125 7.01 -17.29 19.60
N GLY A 126 7.74 -16.67 18.69
CA GLY A 126 7.17 -16.08 17.49
C GLY A 126 7.10 -17.12 16.36
N LEU A 127 6.21 -16.88 15.40
CA LEU A 127 5.94 -17.80 14.30
C LEU A 127 6.03 -17.08 12.94
N GLN A 128 6.56 -17.78 11.94
CA GLN A 128 6.35 -17.48 10.53
C GLN A 128 5.17 -18.31 10.02
N ALA A 129 4.14 -17.67 9.49
CA ALA A 129 3.02 -18.40 8.90
C ALA A 129 3.44 -19.14 7.62
N ILE A 130 2.66 -20.14 7.24
CA ILE A 130 2.81 -20.78 5.92
C ILE A 130 2.44 -19.80 4.80
N HIS A 131 2.99 -20.03 3.61
CA HIS A 131 2.62 -19.26 2.43
C HIS A 131 1.20 -19.59 1.98
N GLU A 132 0.46 -18.54 1.66
CA GLU A 132 -0.87 -18.60 1.05
C GLU A 132 -0.87 -17.70 -0.18
N ALA A 133 -1.18 -18.26 -1.35
CA ALA A 133 -1.15 -17.53 -2.62
C ALA A 133 -2.07 -16.30 -2.61
N ASP A 134 -3.28 -16.43 -2.03
CA ASP A 134 -4.27 -15.34 -1.94
C ASP A 134 -3.90 -14.30 -0.86
N ARG A 135 -3.01 -14.64 0.06
CA ARG A 135 -2.53 -13.75 1.13
C ARG A 135 -1.01 -13.78 1.21
N PRO A 136 -0.32 -13.27 0.18
CA PRO A 136 1.13 -13.42 0.06
C PRO A 136 1.89 -12.76 1.21
N TRP A 137 1.26 -11.86 1.96
CA TRP A 137 1.86 -11.20 3.13
C TRP A 137 2.03 -12.12 4.35
N MET A 138 1.25 -13.20 4.48
CA MET A 138 1.17 -14.05 5.68
C MET A 138 2.55 -14.58 6.07
N ALA A 139 3.26 -15.24 5.14
CA ALA A 139 4.57 -15.83 5.41
C ALA A 139 5.70 -14.81 5.64
N CYS A 140 5.42 -13.52 5.47
CA CYS A 140 6.38 -12.44 5.69
C CYS A 140 6.02 -11.54 6.87
N ALA A 141 4.85 -11.74 7.51
CA ALA A 141 4.49 -11.10 8.76
C ALA A 141 4.98 -11.93 9.96
N ILE A 142 5.27 -11.24 11.06
CA ILE A 142 5.65 -11.87 12.32
C ILE A 142 4.40 -12.07 13.17
N PHE A 143 4.16 -13.33 13.56
CA PHE A 143 3.04 -13.69 14.41
C PHE A 143 3.52 -13.95 15.83
N CYS A 144 2.87 -13.29 16.80
CA CYS A 144 3.18 -13.38 18.21
C CYS A 144 1.99 -13.93 18.99
N GLN A 145 2.25 -14.77 19.98
CA GLN A 145 1.17 -15.30 20.80
C GLN A 145 0.51 -14.19 21.62
N ARG A 146 -0.81 -14.26 21.74
CA ARG A 146 -1.57 -13.38 22.63
C ARG A 146 -1.66 -13.95 24.04
N LYS A 147 -1.79 -13.07 25.04
CA LYS A 147 -1.98 -13.47 26.45
C LYS A 147 -3.41 -13.93 26.75
N ASP A 148 -4.38 -13.34 26.07
CA ASP A 148 -5.80 -13.54 26.37
C ASP A 148 -6.40 -14.76 25.65
N ILE A 149 -5.85 -15.11 24.50
CA ILE A 149 -6.20 -16.31 23.74
C ILE A 149 -4.91 -17.00 23.33
N ALA A 150 -4.85 -18.33 23.43
CA ALA A 150 -3.67 -19.13 23.04
C ALA A 150 -3.45 -19.18 21.50
N ALA A 151 -3.71 -18.07 20.82
CA ALA A 151 -3.65 -17.88 19.38
C ALA A 151 -2.51 -16.92 19.02
N TYR A 152 -2.04 -17.02 17.79
CA TYR A 152 -0.96 -16.18 17.27
C TYR A 152 -1.55 -15.03 16.46
N TYR A 153 -1.13 -13.80 16.73
CA TYR A 153 -1.64 -12.60 16.09
C TYR A 153 -0.51 -11.84 15.41
N ALA A 154 -0.76 -11.31 14.21
CA ALA A 154 0.13 -10.37 13.54
C ALA A 154 -0.31 -8.92 13.86
N PRO A 155 0.32 -8.23 14.83
CA PRO A 155 -0.05 -6.89 15.28
C PRO A 155 0.35 -5.78 14.29
N ARG A 156 -0.08 -5.92 13.03
CA ARG A 156 0.37 -5.08 11.92
C ARG A 156 -0.09 -3.64 12.06
N VAL A 157 -1.33 -3.45 12.49
CA VAL A 157 -1.96 -2.14 12.62
C VAL A 157 -1.36 -1.40 13.80
N GLU A 158 -1.34 -2.02 14.97
CA GLU A 158 -0.88 -1.39 16.21
C GLU A 158 0.61 -1.06 16.16
N LEU A 159 1.44 -1.93 15.57
CA LEU A 159 2.86 -1.65 15.42
C LEU A 159 3.14 -0.57 14.37
N ASN A 160 2.39 -0.55 13.27
CA ASN A 160 2.54 0.49 12.26
C ASN A 160 2.20 1.89 12.83
N ASP A 161 1.16 2.00 13.65
CA ASP A 161 0.81 3.24 14.36
C ASP A 161 1.92 3.72 15.33
N LEU A 162 2.74 2.78 15.81
CA LEU A 162 3.93 3.05 16.62
C LEU A 162 5.22 3.25 15.80
N GLY A 163 5.15 3.22 14.47
CA GLY A 163 6.31 3.31 13.58
C GLY A 163 7.23 2.08 13.63
N LEU A 164 6.71 0.94 14.09
CA LEU A 164 7.43 -0.33 14.17
C LEU A 164 7.05 -1.25 13.02
N ASP A 165 8.04 -1.90 12.42
CA ASP A 165 7.86 -2.84 11.32
C ASP A 165 7.54 -4.27 11.86
N PRO A 166 6.30 -4.77 11.64
CA PRO A 166 5.81 -6.08 12.08
C PRO A 166 6.21 -7.23 11.14
N TYR A 167 7.08 -7.00 10.15
CA TYR A 167 7.43 -7.98 9.12
C TYR A 167 8.85 -8.53 9.29
N PHE A 168 9.09 -9.66 8.62
CA PHE A 168 10.43 -10.15 8.37
C PHE A 168 11.15 -9.24 7.37
N PRO A 169 12.48 -9.08 7.49
CA PRO A 169 13.23 -8.25 6.56
C PRO A 169 13.14 -8.80 5.13
N ASP A 170 13.17 -7.90 4.15
CA ASP A 170 13.22 -8.30 2.75
C ASP A 170 14.42 -9.25 2.49
N GLY A 171 14.18 -10.27 1.66
CA GLY A 171 15.12 -11.36 1.39
C GLY A 171 14.93 -12.58 2.30
N THR A 172 14.07 -12.52 3.31
CA THR A 172 13.73 -13.68 4.16
C THR A 172 13.08 -14.79 3.33
N TRP A 173 13.58 -16.02 3.41
CA TRP A 173 12.97 -17.18 2.77
C TRP A 173 11.62 -17.50 3.42
N CYS A 174 10.59 -17.72 2.60
CA CYS A 174 9.22 -17.87 3.10
C CYS A 174 8.47 -19.09 2.54
N HIS A 175 8.87 -19.60 1.38
CA HIS A 175 8.24 -20.78 0.78
C HIS A 175 9.13 -21.42 -0.27
N THR A 176 8.80 -22.66 -0.63
CA THR A 176 9.36 -23.34 -1.79
C THR A 176 8.25 -24.17 -2.43
N GLU A 177 8.11 -24.04 -3.75
CA GLU A 177 7.08 -24.73 -4.54
C GLU A 177 7.73 -25.16 -5.85
N GLU A 178 7.62 -26.45 -6.21
CA GLU A 178 8.16 -27.00 -7.46
C GLU A 178 9.65 -26.67 -7.72
N GLY A 179 10.46 -26.52 -6.65
CA GLY A 179 11.87 -26.16 -6.75
C GLY A 179 12.15 -24.66 -6.96
N GLN A 180 11.11 -23.83 -7.01
CA GLN A 180 11.20 -22.38 -6.99
C GLN A 180 11.12 -21.89 -5.54
N ASP A 181 12.18 -21.22 -5.08
CA ASP A 181 12.17 -20.54 -3.78
C ASP A 181 11.43 -19.20 -3.84
N TYR A 182 10.78 -18.86 -2.73
CA TYR A 182 10.08 -17.60 -2.51
C TYR A 182 10.74 -16.84 -1.36
N PHE A 183 10.75 -15.51 -1.50
CA PHE A 183 11.37 -14.60 -0.55
C PHE A 183 10.46 -13.41 -0.25
N CYS A 184 10.56 -12.89 0.97
CA CYS A 184 9.89 -11.69 1.40
C CYS A 184 10.42 -10.48 0.63
N ARG A 185 9.53 -9.77 -0.05
CA ARG A 185 9.82 -8.56 -0.80
C ARG A 185 8.61 -7.63 -0.66
N GLN A 186 8.84 -6.44 -0.11
CA GLN A 186 7.75 -5.49 0.18
C GLN A 186 6.65 -6.15 1.01
N HIS A 187 7.07 -6.90 2.03
CA HIS A 187 6.19 -7.66 2.93
C HIS A 187 5.40 -8.82 2.30
N HIS A 188 5.66 -9.16 1.03
CA HIS A 188 4.98 -10.26 0.34
C HIS A 188 5.95 -11.41 0.06
N CYS A 189 5.49 -12.64 0.23
CA CYS A 189 6.21 -13.86 -0.12
C CYS A 189 6.07 -14.10 -1.63
N LEU A 190 7.11 -13.73 -2.38
CA LEU A 190 7.10 -13.71 -3.84
C LEU A 190 8.18 -14.64 -4.40
N PRO A 191 7.97 -15.26 -5.56
CA PRO A 191 8.97 -16.15 -6.14
C PRO A 191 10.26 -15.38 -6.45
N GLU A 192 11.41 -16.04 -6.36
CA GLU A 192 12.71 -15.42 -6.64
C GLU A 192 12.76 -14.74 -8.02
N SER A 193 12.10 -15.36 -8.99
CA SER A 193 12.00 -14.88 -10.37
C SER A 193 11.05 -13.69 -10.56
N PHE A 194 10.35 -13.25 -9.50
CA PHE A 194 9.39 -12.15 -9.56
C PHE A 194 10.07 -10.85 -10.02
N ARG A 195 9.50 -10.23 -11.05
CA ARG A 195 9.92 -8.91 -11.55
C ARG A 195 8.74 -7.96 -11.49
N THR A 196 8.86 -6.98 -10.61
CA THR A 196 7.98 -5.85 -10.46
C THR A 196 7.81 -5.13 -11.80
N GLY A 197 6.62 -5.23 -12.41
CA GLY A 197 6.30 -4.62 -13.72
C GLY A 197 5.88 -5.60 -14.83
N LYS A 198 5.97 -6.92 -14.65
CA LYS A 198 5.18 -7.86 -15.47
C LYS A 198 3.80 -7.99 -14.82
N LYS A 199 2.72 -7.84 -15.60
CA LYS A 199 1.36 -8.22 -15.16
C LYS A 199 1.45 -9.60 -14.51
N LEU A 200 0.93 -9.73 -13.28
CA LEU A 200 0.74 -11.02 -12.62
C LEU A 200 -0.17 -11.84 -13.57
N SER A 201 0.39 -12.73 -14.37
CA SER A 201 -0.37 -13.54 -15.33
C SER A 201 -0.81 -14.87 -14.71
N VAL A 202 -0.96 -14.92 -13.39
CA VAL A 202 -1.46 -16.08 -12.67
C VAL A 202 -2.41 -15.55 -11.62
N TYR A 203 -3.63 -16.10 -11.65
CA TYR A 203 -4.85 -15.71 -10.94
C TYR A 203 -5.70 -14.63 -11.62
N ARG A 204 -6.73 -15.16 -12.28
CA ARG A 204 -7.86 -14.51 -12.92
C ARG A 204 -8.69 -13.76 -11.87
N TYR A 205 -8.38 -12.48 -11.67
CA TYR A 205 -9.38 -11.49 -11.28
C TYR A 205 -9.21 -10.26 -12.17
N GLU A 206 -10.23 -10.04 -13.01
CA GLU A 206 -10.41 -8.82 -13.78
C GLU A 206 -10.74 -7.69 -12.81
N ASN A 207 -9.71 -7.03 -12.27
CA ASN A 207 -9.77 -5.66 -11.80
C ASN A 207 -8.39 -5.03 -12.03
N GLU A 208 -8.21 -4.56 -13.24
CA GLU A 208 -7.00 -3.88 -13.69
C GLU A 208 -6.95 -2.49 -13.04
N ASN A 209 -6.33 -2.35 -11.86
CA ASN A 209 -5.67 -1.13 -11.35
C ASN A 209 -5.23 -1.20 -9.86
N GLU A 210 -5.10 -2.38 -9.25
CA GLU A 210 -4.62 -2.44 -7.86
C GLU A 210 -3.08 -2.38 -7.82
N GLU A 211 -2.56 -1.15 -7.90
CA GLU A 211 -1.23 -0.82 -7.45
C GLU A 211 -1.12 -1.24 -5.98
N LEU A 212 -0.33 -2.28 -5.71
CA LEU A 212 0.00 -2.72 -4.35
C LEU A 212 0.83 -1.62 -3.69
N GLY A 213 0.15 -0.57 -3.24
CA GLY A 213 0.73 0.51 -2.47
C GLY A 213 1.20 0.04 -1.10
N PRO A 214 1.86 0.90 -0.31
CA PRO A 214 2.18 0.60 1.08
C PRO A 214 0.89 0.26 1.84
N GLN A 215 0.73 -1.00 2.23
CA GLN A 215 -0.42 -1.56 2.96
C GLN A 215 -0.46 -1.11 4.44
N ASN A 216 0.06 0.09 4.72
CA ASN A 216 0.11 0.69 6.05
C ASN A 216 -1.13 1.58 6.21
N ALA A 217 -2.30 0.97 6.34
CA ALA A 217 -3.50 1.72 6.69
C ALA A 217 -3.41 2.17 8.16
N HIS A 218 -3.48 3.48 8.37
CA HIS A 218 -3.66 4.06 9.70
C HIS A 218 -5.10 3.81 10.16
N ASN A 219 -5.28 3.27 11.35
CA ASN A 219 -6.59 2.82 11.79
C ASN A 219 -7.32 3.90 12.62
N ARG A 220 -8.29 4.58 12.00
CA ARG A 220 -9.20 5.51 12.70
C ARG A 220 -10.39 4.81 13.39
N PHE A 221 -10.61 3.51 13.18
CA PHE A 221 -11.77 2.80 13.71
C PHE A 221 -11.38 1.71 14.73
N LYS A 222 -12.22 1.46 15.74
CA LYS A 222 -12.03 0.28 16.61
C LYS A 222 -11.98 -0.97 15.71
N ILE A 223 -10.89 -1.73 15.78
CA ILE A 223 -10.67 -2.90 14.93
C ILE A 223 -11.86 -3.86 15.10
N ALA A 224 -12.59 -4.10 14.01
CA ALA A 224 -13.72 -5.03 14.03
C ALA A 224 -13.22 -6.45 14.35
N ASP A 225 -13.97 -7.22 15.14
CA ASP A 225 -13.60 -8.59 15.57
C ASP A 225 -13.25 -9.52 14.41
N GLN A 226 -13.94 -9.36 13.26
CA GLN A 226 -13.64 -10.10 12.04
C GLN A 226 -12.24 -9.79 11.48
N PHE A 227 -11.81 -8.54 11.55
CA PHE A 227 -10.48 -8.15 11.08
C PHE A 227 -9.37 -8.69 11.99
N ILE A 228 -9.59 -8.70 13.30
CA ILE A 228 -8.68 -9.37 14.24
C ILE A 228 -8.56 -10.86 13.90
N LYS A 229 -9.68 -11.55 13.64
CA LYS A 229 -9.67 -12.97 13.25
C LYS A 229 -8.90 -13.21 11.94
N TYR A 230 -9.02 -12.32 10.97
CA TYR A 230 -8.26 -12.39 9.72
C TYR A 230 -6.74 -12.27 9.92
N LEU A 231 -6.32 -11.51 10.92
CA LEU A 231 -4.91 -11.33 11.31
C LEU A 231 -4.42 -12.36 12.34
N THR A 232 -5.25 -13.34 12.71
CA THR A 232 -4.95 -14.32 13.76
C THR A 232 -4.86 -15.74 13.19
N LEU A 233 -3.88 -16.50 13.68
CA LEU A 233 -3.72 -17.93 13.48
C LEU A 233 -4.13 -18.68 14.75
N GLY A 234 -4.70 -19.85 14.58
CA GLY A 234 -4.98 -20.79 15.65
C GLY A 234 -3.69 -21.34 16.30
N PRO A 235 -3.83 -22.15 17.35
CA PRO A 235 -2.70 -22.82 18.01
C PRO A 235 -1.92 -23.77 17.09
N ASP A 236 -2.57 -24.25 16.03
CA ASP A 236 -2.03 -25.08 14.96
C ASP A 236 -1.24 -24.28 13.90
N GLY A 237 -1.21 -22.95 14.00
CA GLY A 237 -0.58 -22.07 13.02
C GLY A 237 -1.41 -21.85 11.76
N LEU A 238 -2.66 -22.31 11.73
CA LEU A 238 -3.57 -22.10 10.60
C LEU A 238 -4.42 -20.84 10.79
N PRO A 239 -4.74 -20.10 9.72
CA PRO A 239 -5.54 -18.89 9.82
C PRO A 239 -6.95 -19.12 10.36
N LEU A 240 -7.40 -18.28 11.29
CA LEU A 240 -8.77 -18.36 11.81
C LEU A 240 -9.83 -17.86 10.82
N LEU A 241 -9.44 -16.93 9.94
CA LEU A 241 -10.29 -16.39 8.88
C LEU A 241 -9.43 -16.06 7.66
N THR A 242 -9.91 -16.43 6.47
CA THR A 242 -9.19 -16.23 5.21
C THR A 242 -9.75 -15.08 4.36
N SER A 243 -10.95 -14.60 4.65
CA SER A 243 -11.60 -13.46 3.99
C SER A 243 -12.43 -12.66 4.99
N VAL A 244 -12.42 -11.34 4.84
CA VAL A 244 -13.32 -10.44 5.57
C VAL A 244 -14.37 -9.98 4.57
N SER A 245 -15.65 -10.24 4.86
CA SER A 245 -16.71 -9.60 4.09
C SER A 245 -16.81 -8.16 4.53
N TYR A 246 -16.85 -7.22 3.58
CA TYR A 246 -17.37 -5.88 3.86
C TYR A 246 -18.88 -6.04 4.09
N GLY A 247 -19.25 -6.52 5.28
CA GLY A 247 -20.59 -6.28 5.79
C GLY A 247 -20.74 -4.77 5.81
N ILE A 248 -21.74 -4.27 5.08
CA ILE A 248 -22.10 -2.85 4.98
C ILE A 248 -22.11 -2.28 6.41
N ALA A 249 -21.00 -1.67 6.83
CA ALA A 249 -21.10 -0.55 7.73
C ALA A 249 -22.02 0.39 6.97
N SER A 250 -23.22 0.62 7.52
CA SER A 250 -24.16 1.61 6.99
C SER A 250 -23.34 2.78 6.45
N PRO A 251 -23.53 3.20 5.19
CA PRO A 251 -22.75 4.30 4.63
C PRO A 251 -22.75 5.41 5.67
N PHE A 252 -21.54 5.78 6.12
CA PHE A 252 -21.36 6.92 7.00
C PHE A 252 -22.18 8.07 6.41
N SER A 253 -23.01 8.74 7.22
CA SER A 253 -23.76 9.90 6.75
C SER A 253 -22.77 10.82 6.04
N GLU A 254 -23.12 11.29 4.83
CA GLU A 254 -22.26 12.16 4.01
C GLU A 254 -21.75 13.39 4.81
N ASP A 255 -22.43 13.73 5.90
CA ASP A 255 -22.09 14.76 6.87
C ASP A 255 -20.77 14.56 7.64
N GLU A 256 -20.18 13.35 7.67
CA GLU A 256 -18.88 13.09 8.33
C GLU A 256 -17.66 13.33 7.40
N TRP A 257 -17.89 13.49 6.10
CA TRP A 257 -16.85 13.86 5.12
C TRP A 257 -16.80 15.36 4.86
N ILE A 258 -17.70 16.14 5.46
CA ILE A 258 -17.66 17.60 5.39
C ILE A 258 -16.67 18.08 6.45
N ASP A 259 -15.48 18.51 6.00
CA ASP A 259 -14.59 19.34 6.81
C ASP A 259 -15.39 20.54 7.33
N LYS A 260 -15.64 20.58 8.64
CA LYS A 260 -16.27 21.73 9.32
C LYS A 260 -15.27 22.86 9.53
N ASP A 261 -14.56 23.25 8.48
CA ASP A 261 -13.58 24.33 8.48
C ASP A 261 -14.19 25.70 8.15
N TYR A 262 -15.51 25.77 7.97
CA TYR A 262 -16.20 27.06 7.79
C TYR A 262 -16.52 27.69 9.14
N ILE A 263 -15.75 28.73 9.48
CA ILE A 263 -16.16 29.73 10.48
C ILE A 263 -17.26 30.57 9.81
N GLU A 264 -18.49 30.48 10.30
CA GLU A 264 -19.55 31.42 9.93
C GLU A 264 -19.16 32.82 10.43
N LEU A 265 -18.85 33.72 9.50
CA LEU A 265 -18.66 35.13 9.81
C LEU A 265 -20.03 35.75 10.13
N PRO A 266 -20.17 36.53 11.22
CA PRO A 266 -21.41 37.23 11.50
C PRO A 266 -21.76 38.17 10.34
N LEU A 267 -23.04 38.19 9.98
CA LEU A 267 -23.60 39.11 8.99
C LEU A 267 -23.18 40.54 9.33
N SER A 268 -22.48 41.19 8.41
CA SER A 268 -22.14 42.60 8.52
C SER A 268 -23.42 43.42 8.63
N VAL A 269 -23.56 44.13 9.76
CA VAL A 269 -24.61 45.13 9.99
C VAL A 269 -24.44 46.24 8.95
N SER A 270 -25.15 46.12 7.84
CA SER A 270 -25.38 47.21 6.88
C SER A 270 -26.68 46.97 6.11
N GLU A 271 -27.74 46.71 6.86
CA GLU A 271 -29.12 47.01 6.45
C GLU A 271 -29.77 47.83 7.56
N LEU A 272 -29.39 49.11 7.62
CA LEU A 272 -30.11 50.17 8.33
C LEU A 272 -29.66 51.51 7.72
N SER A 273 -30.18 51.78 6.52
CA SER A 273 -30.31 53.13 5.96
C SER A 273 -31.47 53.13 4.97
#